data_AF-A0A2U2HFD5-F1
#
_entry.id   AF-A0A2U2HFD5-F1
#
_cell.length_a   1.000
_cell.length_b   1.000
_cell.length_c   1.000
_cell.angle_alpha   90.00
_cell.angle_beta   90.00
_cell.angle_gamma   90.00
#
_symmetry.space_group_name_H-M   'P 1'
#
loop_
_entity.id
_entity.type
_entity.pdbx_description
1 polymer ?
#
loop_
_entity_poly.entity_id
_entity_poly.type
_entity_poly.pdbx_seq_one_letter_code
_entity_poly.pdbx_strand_id
1 'polypeptide(L)'
;GAGAGAARGKPGAAATPAAAPAKAGEHTGLTSWTFGELPELLEINRGKLTLIGFPALVDKLTHCDLEVFDDPTVAARTHRIGLRRLFALQFKEQLKFVEKNIPGLQQMGMQFMAFGSQEELRDQIIQKAIEIACLQDPLPVDASSFNQRKDAGKSRLGLLVNEIARLVSQVLTEFHGLPKKLQGLQAQAAADMQGQLQGLVHKRFLADNEYAQLAHFPRYLKAINVRIEKLRADPARDAKLMGEWSAAATPFLRHGKDRLSGKNTDPKLVEFRWMLEELRVSLYAQELRTPMPVSAKRLQKVWESMQR
;
A
#
# COMPACT_ATOMS: atom_id res chain seq x y z
N GLY A 1 76.57 -19.83 -0.07
CA GLY A 1 75.48 -20.56 0.60
C GLY A 1 74.21 -19.76 0.44
N ALA A 2 73.19 -20.37 -0.15
CA ALA A 2 71.89 -19.77 -0.41
C ALA A 2 71.10 -19.47 0.88
N GLY A 3 70.19 -18.49 0.81
CA GLY A 3 69.23 -18.20 1.87
C GLY A 3 68.13 -17.25 1.38
N ALA A 4 67.25 -17.76 0.52
CA ALA A 4 66.06 -17.05 0.07
C ALA A 4 64.96 -17.12 1.15
N GLY A 5 64.54 -15.97 1.67
CA GLY A 5 63.38 -15.83 2.55
C GLY A 5 62.11 -15.57 1.73
N ALA A 6 61.28 -16.60 1.56
CA ALA A 6 60.00 -16.50 0.87
C ALA A 6 58.93 -15.87 1.77
N ALA A 7 58.34 -14.75 1.32
CA ALA A 7 57.16 -14.14 1.92
C ALA A 7 55.92 -15.00 1.62
N ARG A 8 55.26 -15.50 2.68
CA ARG A 8 53.97 -16.20 2.58
C ARG A 8 52.84 -15.20 2.34
N GLY A 9 52.32 -15.17 1.11
CA GLY A 9 51.06 -14.50 0.77
C GLY A 9 49.86 -15.19 1.43
N LYS A 10 48.93 -14.38 1.94
CA LYS A 10 47.63 -14.83 2.48
C LYS A 10 46.79 -15.51 1.38
N PRO A 11 46.04 -16.59 1.67
CA PRO A 11 45.09 -17.13 0.71
C PRO A 11 43.91 -16.17 0.56
N GLY A 12 43.64 -15.75 -0.68
CA GLY A 12 42.45 -14.98 -1.03
C GLY A 12 41.18 -15.76 -0.70
N ALA A 13 40.20 -15.07 -0.14
CA ALA A 13 38.87 -15.61 0.08
C ALA A 13 38.30 -16.12 -1.25
N ALA A 14 37.96 -17.40 -1.29
CA ALA A 14 37.32 -18.01 -2.45
C ALA A 14 35.99 -17.29 -2.72
N ALA A 15 35.85 -16.73 -3.92
CA ALA A 15 34.58 -16.23 -4.40
C ALA A 15 33.58 -17.39 -4.47
N THR A 16 32.48 -17.28 -3.74
CA THR A 16 31.35 -18.20 -3.86
C THR A 16 30.87 -18.21 -5.31
N PRO A 17 30.71 -19.37 -5.97
CA PRO A 17 30.20 -19.41 -7.33
C PRO A 17 28.83 -18.74 -7.39
N ALA A 18 28.65 -17.82 -8.33
CA ALA A 18 27.37 -17.17 -8.58
C ALA A 18 26.30 -18.23 -8.88
N ALA A 19 25.17 -18.15 -8.20
CA ALA A 19 24.06 -19.07 -8.44
C ALA A 19 23.56 -18.90 -9.88
N ALA A 20 23.25 -20.01 -10.55
CA ALA A 20 22.67 -19.97 -11.89
C ALA A 20 21.36 -19.16 -11.89
N PRO A 21 21.05 -18.41 -12.97
CA PRO A 21 19.83 -17.61 -13.07
C PRO A 21 18.59 -18.50 -13.04
N ALA A 22 17.48 -17.93 -12.57
CA ALA A 22 16.19 -18.62 -12.50
C ALA A 22 15.73 -19.11 -13.88
N LYS A 23 15.02 -20.23 -13.90
CA LYS A 23 14.39 -20.80 -15.11
C LYS A 23 12.88 -20.86 -14.95
N ALA A 24 12.15 -20.54 -16.02
CA ALA A 24 10.69 -20.55 -15.99
C ALA A 24 10.11 -21.96 -15.86
N GLY A 25 9.03 -22.07 -15.08
CA GLY A 25 8.25 -23.30 -14.95
C GLY A 25 8.93 -24.42 -14.16
N GLU A 26 10.16 -24.21 -13.68
CA GLU A 26 10.93 -25.20 -12.92
C GLU A 26 10.86 -24.97 -11.39
N HIS A 27 10.30 -23.84 -10.96
CA HIS A 27 10.34 -23.42 -9.56
C HIS A 27 8.92 -23.27 -8.98
N THR A 28 8.43 -24.34 -8.37
CA THR A 28 7.15 -24.38 -7.64
C THR A 28 7.36 -24.74 -6.17
N GLY A 29 6.36 -24.50 -5.33
CA GLY A 29 6.43 -24.90 -3.91
C GLY A 29 7.46 -24.09 -3.11
N LEU A 30 7.83 -22.89 -3.56
CA LEU A 30 8.86 -22.07 -2.97
C LEU A 30 8.41 -21.53 -1.62
N THR A 31 9.19 -21.82 -0.58
CA THR A 31 8.98 -21.24 0.75
C THR A 31 10.10 -20.30 1.17
N SER A 32 11.21 -20.26 0.41
CA SER A 32 12.35 -19.35 0.56
C SER A 32 12.98 -19.07 -0.82
N TRP A 33 13.98 -18.19 -0.87
CA TRP A 33 14.66 -17.83 -2.12
C TRP A 33 15.66 -18.93 -2.54
N THR A 34 15.24 -19.87 -3.39
CA THR A 34 16.03 -21.04 -3.80
C THR A 34 16.10 -21.23 -5.32
N PHE A 35 15.83 -20.18 -6.09
CA PHE A 35 15.68 -20.23 -7.54
C PHE A 35 16.72 -19.39 -8.29
N GLY A 36 17.82 -18.99 -7.63
CA GLY A 36 18.90 -18.23 -8.26
C GLY A 36 18.60 -16.73 -8.40
N GLU A 37 19.33 -16.04 -9.26
CA GLU A 37 19.07 -14.64 -9.59
C GLU A 37 17.78 -14.50 -10.42
N LEU A 38 16.97 -13.50 -10.12
CA LEU A 38 15.73 -13.19 -10.83
C LEU A 38 16.01 -12.09 -11.88
N PRO A 39 16.13 -12.44 -13.17
CA PRO A 39 16.35 -11.45 -14.21
C PRO A 39 15.10 -10.61 -14.48
N GLU A 40 15.27 -9.44 -15.13
CA GLU A 40 14.14 -8.59 -15.56
C GLU A 40 13.27 -9.29 -16.63
N LEU A 41 13.89 -10.10 -17.47
CA LEU A 41 13.27 -10.87 -18.54
C LEU A 41 13.73 -12.32 -18.48
N LEU A 42 12.83 -13.24 -18.77
CA LEU A 42 13.10 -14.67 -18.76
C LEU A 42 12.55 -15.33 -20.03
N GLU A 43 13.39 -16.14 -20.67
CA GLU A 43 13.02 -16.90 -21.87
C GLU A 43 12.26 -18.18 -21.51
N ILE A 44 11.10 -18.39 -22.15
CA ILE A 44 10.29 -19.60 -22.05
C ILE A 44 10.19 -20.32 -23.39
N ASN A 45 10.38 -21.63 -23.37
CA ASN A 45 10.12 -22.49 -24.52
C ASN A 45 8.70 -23.06 -24.42
N ARG A 46 7.80 -22.63 -25.31
CA ARG A 46 6.45 -23.21 -25.48
C ARG A 46 6.38 -23.96 -26.81
N GLY A 47 6.60 -25.27 -26.76
CA GLY A 47 6.66 -26.10 -27.96
C GLY A 47 7.88 -25.73 -28.81
N LYS A 48 7.67 -25.24 -30.04
CA LYS A 48 8.73 -24.78 -30.94
C LYS A 48 9.01 -23.27 -30.87
N LEU A 49 8.28 -22.53 -30.04
CA LEU A 49 8.39 -21.07 -29.93
C LEU A 49 9.13 -20.69 -28.65
N THR A 50 10.11 -19.81 -28.78
CA THR A 50 10.78 -19.14 -27.66
C THR A 50 10.09 -17.79 -27.44
N LEU A 51 9.53 -17.58 -26.26
CA LEU A 51 8.89 -16.32 -25.87
C LEU A 51 9.70 -15.69 -24.73
N ILE A 52 9.72 -14.37 -24.68
CA ILE A 52 10.37 -13.60 -23.62
C ILE A 52 9.27 -12.96 -22.78
N GLY A 53 9.36 -13.07 -21.46
CA GLY A 53 8.40 -12.42 -20.56
C GLY A 53 9.00 -12.01 -19.23
N PHE A 54 8.16 -11.41 -18.40
CA PHE A 54 8.53 -10.85 -17.10
C PHE A 54 8.27 -11.88 -15.99
N PRO A 55 9.30 -12.34 -15.27
CA PRO A 55 9.11 -13.34 -14.22
C PRO A 55 8.52 -12.70 -12.96
N ALA A 56 7.64 -13.43 -12.28
CA ALA A 56 6.99 -12.98 -11.05
C ALA A 56 6.75 -14.14 -10.09
N LEU A 57 6.91 -13.86 -8.78
CA LEU A 57 6.48 -14.77 -7.73
C LEU A 57 4.96 -14.67 -7.60
N VAL A 58 4.29 -15.82 -7.63
CA VAL A 58 2.84 -15.92 -7.49
C VAL A 58 2.51 -16.48 -6.10
N ASP A 59 1.67 -15.78 -5.35
CA ASP A 59 1.19 -16.26 -4.04
C ASP A 59 0.22 -17.44 -4.22
N LYS A 60 0.58 -18.61 -3.69
CA LYS A 60 -0.24 -19.83 -3.64
C LYS A 60 -0.70 -20.16 -2.21
N LEU A 61 -0.78 -19.15 -1.34
CA LEU A 61 -1.15 -19.19 0.08
C LEU A 61 -0.12 -19.85 0.99
N THR A 62 0.29 -21.08 0.72
CA THR A 62 1.23 -21.84 1.57
C THR A 62 2.67 -21.79 1.05
N HIS A 63 2.83 -21.35 -0.20
CA HIS A 63 4.09 -21.26 -0.94
C HIS A 63 3.97 -20.20 -2.05
N CYS A 64 5.03 -20.04 -2.82
CA CYS A 64 5.05 -19.28 -4.06
C CYS A 64 5.48 -20.17 -5.22
N ASP A 65 5.03 -19.81 -6.41
CA ASP A 65 5.55 -20.34 -7.67
C ASP A 65 6.20 -19.21 -8.47
N LEU A 66 7.19 -19.53 -9.29
CA LEU A 66 7.76 -18.59 -10.26
C LEU A 66 7.08 -18.77 -11.62
N GLU A 67 6.32 -17.76 -12.04
CA GLU A 67 5.61 -17.76 -13.32
C GLU A 67 6.11 -16.61 -14.21
N VAL A 68 5.85 -16.69 -15.52
CA VAL A 68 6.24 -15.66 -16.50
C VAL A 68 4.98 -15.05 -17.11
N PHE A 69 4.97 -13.71 -17.15
CA PHE A 69 3.89 -12.88 -17.65
C PHE A 69 4.32 -12.12 -18.91
N ASP A 70 3.36 -11.78 -19.75
CA ASP A 70 3.55 -10.97 -20.97
C ASP A 70 3.42 -9.46 -20.69
N ASP A 71 2.63 -9.07 -19.70
CA ASP A 71 2.47 -7.68 -19.25
C ASP A 71 3.37 -7.35 -18.05
N PRO A 72 4.28 -6.36 -18.15
CA PRO A 72 5.19 -5.99 -17.06
C PRO A 72 4.48 -5.41 -15.83
N THR A 73 3.36 -4.72 -16.01
CA THR A 73 2.55 -4.15 -14.92
C THR A 73 1.88 -5.25 -14.12
N VAL A 74 1.33 -6.26 -14.81
CA VAL A 74 0.74 -7.44 -14.17
C VAL A 74 1.82 -8.24 -13.46
N ALA A 75 2.98 -8.46 -14.10
CA ALA A 75 4.12 -9.15 -13.50
C ALA A 75 4.60 -8.46 -12.22
N ALA A 76 4.84 -7.15 -12.25
CA ALA A 76 5.32 -6.39 -11.12
C ALA A 76 4.35 -6.42 -9.93
N ARG A 77 3.04 -6.26 -10.19
CA ARG A 77 2.02 -6.35 -9.14
C ARG A 77 1.94 -7.75 -8.54
N THR A 78 1.95 -8.78 -9.38
CA THR A 78 1.92 -10.19 -8.94
C THR A 78 3.17 -10.51 -8.12
N HIS A 79 4.34 -10.14 -8.63
CA HIS A 79 5.63 -10.36 -7.98
C HIS A 79 5.67 -9.72 -6.60
N ARG A 80 5.19 -8.49 -6.42
CA ARG A 80 5.11 -7.85 -5.09
C ARG A 80 4.26 -8.65 -4.10
N ILE A 81 3.12 -9.20 -4.55
CA ILE A 81 2.24 -10.03 -3.71
C ILE A 81 2.93 -11.35 -3.35
N GLY A 82 3.55 -12.03 -4.32
CA GLY A 82 4.31 -13.26 -4.09
C GLY A 82 5.51 -13.03 -3.17
N LEU A 83 6.24 -11.94 -3.35
CA LEU A 83 7.39 -11.61 -2.50
C LEU A 83 6.96 -11.34 -1.05
N ARG A 84 5.82 -10.66 -0.84
CA ARG A 84 5.20 -10.51 0.49
C ARG A 84 4.90 -11.87 1.13
N ARG A 85 4.35 -12.81 0.35
CA ARG A 85 4.11 -14.19 0.82
C ARG A 85 5.42 -14.88 1.18
N LEU A 86 6.44 -14.78 0.33
CA LEU A 86 7.73 -15.42 0.56
C LEU A 86 8.37 -14.91 1.86
N PHE A 87 8.33 -13.61 2.13
CA PHE A 87 8.75 -13.05 3.43
C PHE A 87 7.89 -13.54 4.59
N ALA A 88 6.55 -13.57 4.44
CA ALA A 88 5.66 -14.08 5.48
C ALA A 88 5.99 -15.54 5.87
N LEU A 89 6.33 -16.38 4.89
CA LEU A 89 6.74 -17.78 5.12
C LEU A 89 8.07 -17.89 5.88
N GLN A 90 8.93 -16.87 5.84
CA GLN A 90 10.15 -16.79 6.62
C GLN A 90 9.94 -16.28 8.06
N PHE A 91 8.78 -15.69 8.34
CA PHE A 91 8.46 -15.04 9.63
C PHE A 91 7.44 -15.83 10.48
N LYS A 92 7.27 -17.14 10.24
CA LYS A 92 6.20 -17.97 10.85
C LYS A 92 6.04 -17.76 12.37
N GLU A 93 7.14 -17.77 13.12
CA GLU A 93 7.11 -17.60 14.59
C GLU A 93 6.72 -16.18 15.00
N GLN A 94 7.28 -15.17 14.31
CA GLN A 94 6.98 -13.77 14.57
C GLN A 94 5.52 -13.47 14.25
N LEU A 95 5.00 -14.01 13.15
CA LEU A 95 3.60 -13.90 12.75
C LEU A 95 2.66 -14.51 13.79
N LYS A 96 2.93 -15.74 14.23
CA LYS A 96 2.16 -16.37 15.33
C LYS A 96 2.14 -15.53 16.61
N PHE A 97 3.25 -14.86 16.91
CA PHE A 97 3.33 -13.97 18.06
C PHE A 97 2.51 -12.69 17.83
N VAL A 98 2.72 -11.96 16.74
CA VAL A 98 2.01 -10.70 16.50
C VAL A 98 0.51 -10.89 16.32
N GLU A 99 0.06 -11.99 15.68
CA GLU A 99 -1.36 -12.33 15.51
C GLU A 99 -2.13 -12.37 16.84
N LYS A 100 -1.45 -12.78 17.91
CA LYS A 100 -2.02 -12.86 19.27
C LYS A 100 -1.83 -11.60 20.10
N ASN A 101 -0.93 -10.71 19.69
CA ASN A 101 -0.46 -9.58 20.50
C ASN A 101 -0.67 -8.21 19.83
N ILE A 102 -1.56 -8.09 18.84
CA ILE A 102 -1.93 -6.79 18.26
C ILE A 102 -2.71 -5.97 19.30
N PRO A 103 -2.20 -4.82 19.77
CA PRO A 103 -2.89 -4.01 20.77
C PRO A 103 -4.22 -3.47 20.24
N GLY A 104 -5.28 -3.54 21.05
CA GLY A 104 -6.59 -2.98 20.70
C GLY A 104 -7.34 -3.72 19.58
N LEU A 105 -6.87 -4.90 19.14
CA LEU A 105 -7.47 -5.63 18.02
C LEU A 105 -8.95 -5.96 18.22
N GLN A 106 -9.36 -6.33 19.43
CA GLN A 106 -10.76 -6.64 19.74
C GLN A 106 -11.67 -5.41 19.52
N GLN A 107 -11.25 -4.24 20.01
CA GLN A 107 -12.00 -3.00 19.83
C GLN A 107 -12.06 -2.59 18.36
N MET A 108 -10.93 -2.67 17.65
CA MET A 108 -10.88 -2.40 16.22
C MET A 108 -11.80 -3.36 15.44
N GLY A 109 -11.80 -4.65 15.79
CA GLY A 109 -12.69 -5.65 15.21
C GLY A 109 -14.17 -5.29 15.38
N MET A 110 -14.56 -4.80 16.56
CA MET A 110 -15.93 -4.33 16.79
C MET A 110 -16.31 -3.13 15.92
N GLN A 111 -15.40 -2.17 15.75
CA GLN A 111 -15.63 -0.99 14.91
C GLN A 111 -15.62 -1.33 13.41
N PHE A 112 -14.95 -2.42 13.02
CA PHE A 112 -14.80 -2.85 11.63
C PHE A 112 -15.87 -3.82 11.14
N MET A 113 -16.76 -4.33 12.02
CA MET A 113 -17.77 -5.35 11.67
C MET A 113 -18.66 -5.00 10.48
N ALA A 114 -18.89 -3.72 10.21
CA ALA A 114 -19.67 -3.27 9.06
C ALA A 114 -18.99 -3.53 7.69
N PHE A 115 -17.69 -3.84 7.69
CA PHE A 115 -16.88 -4.00 6.48
C PHE A 115 -16.28 -5.39 6.33
N GLY A 116 -15.96 -6.06 7.43
CA GLY A 116 -15.30 -7.35 7.43
C GLY A 116 -15.05 -7.90 8.84
N SER A 117 -14.30 -8.98 8.92
CA SER A 117 -14.01 -9.64 10.19
C SER A 117 -12.77 -9.06 10.89
N GLN A 118 -12.64 -9.32 12.20
CA GLN A 118 -11.44 -9.01 12.98
C GLN A 118 -10.19 -9.70 12.38
N GLU A 119 -10.35 -10.91 11.86
CA GLU A 119 -9.27 -11.68 11.23
C GLU A 119 -8.80 -11.02 9.93
N GLU A 120 -9.73 -10.59 9.08
CA GLU A 120 -9.40 -9.85 7.86
C GLU A 120 -8.68 -8.54 8.17
N LEU A 121 -9.04 -7.84 9.25
CA LEU A 121 -8.35 -6.63 9.69
C LEU A 121 -6.94 -6.92 10.23
N ARG A 122 -6.81 -7.95 11.08
CA ARG A 122 -5.52 -8.43 11.60
C ARG A 122 -4.57 -8.75 10.44
N ASP A 123 -5.04 -9.51 9.46
CA ASP A 123 -4.23 -9.94 8.32
C ASP A 123 -3.80 -8.74 7.46
N GLN A 124 -4.65 -7.72 7.31
CA GLN A 124 -4.27 -6.48 6.63
C GLN A 124 -3.20 -5.68 7.39
N ILE A 125 -3.29 -5.59 8.72
CA ILE A 125 -2.27 -4.92 9.56
C ILE A 125 -0.91 -5.62 9.37
N ILE A 126 -0.90 -6.94 9.46
CA ILE A 126 0.31 -7.77 9.30
C ILE A 126 0.88 -7.63 7.89
N GLN A 127 0.05 -7.74 6.85
CA GLN A 127 0.48 -7.59 5.46
C GLN A 127 1.12 -6.21 5.23
N LYS A 128 0.50 -5.13 5.73
CA LYS A 128 1.06 -3.78 5.62
C LYS A 128 2.40 -3.65 6.36
N ALA A 129 2.54 -4.28 7.52
CA ALA A 129 3.80 -4.30 8.26
C ALA A 129 4.92 -5.00 7.46
N ILE A 130 4.63 -6.12 6.80
CA ILE A 130 5.59 -6.82 5.93
C ILE A 130 5.97 -5.96 4.72
N GLU A 131 5.00 -5.29 4.08
CA GLU A 131 5.23 -4.40 2.95
C GLU A 131 6.21 -3.27 3.32
N ILE A 132 5.97 -2.59 4.45
CA ILE A 132 6.87 -1.52 4.93
C ILE A 132 8.24 -2.09 5.30
N ALA A 133 8.27 -3.26 5.94
CA ALA A 133 9.52 -3.87 6.39
C ALA A 133 10.42 -4.36 5.24
N CYS A 134 9.85 -4.89 4.16
CA CYS A 134 10.59 -5.73 3.21
C CYS A 134 10.45 -5.33 1.73
N LEU A 135 9.45 -4.54 1.34
CA LEU A 135 9.09 -4.31 -0.08
C LEU A 135 9.38 -2.89 -0.59
N GLN A 136 10.40 -2.24 -0.04
CA GLN A 136 10.89 -0.94 -0.53
C GLN A 136 11.71 -1.14 -1.82
N ASP A 137 11.63 -0.23 -2.78
CA ASP A 137 12.45 -0.32 -3.99
C ASP A 137 13.93 0.00 -3.72
N PRO A 138 14.88 -0.60 -4.47
CA PRO A 138 14.69 -1.66 -5.47
C PRO A 138 14.45 -3.04 -4.84
N LEU A 139 13.47 -3.80 -5.32
CA LEU A 139 13.14 -5.14 -4.78
C LEU A 139 14.33 -6.13 -4.83
N PRO A 140 14.38 -7.15 -3.95
CA PRO A 140 15.42 -8.17 -3.99
C PRO A 140 15.37 -8.97 -5.29
N VAL A 141 16.53 -9.21 -5.87
CA VAL A 141 16.72 -9.95 -7.12
C VAL A 141 17.52 -11.24 -6.93
N ASP A 142 18.01 -11.51 -5.73
CA ASP A 142 18.79 -12.70 -5.41
C ASP A 142 18.63 -13.13 -3.94
N ALA A 143 19.22 -14.27 -3.58
CA ALA A 143 19.16 -14.80 -2.22
C ALA A 143 19.85 -13.88 -1.20
N SER A 144 20.90 -13.15 -1.60
CA SER A 144 21.65 -12.27 -0.71
C SER A 144 20.81 -11.07 -0.29
N SER A 145 20.29 -10.32 -1.25
CA SER A 145 19.40 -9.16 -1.06
C SER A 145 18.10 -9.56 -0.37
N PHE A 146 17.54 -10.74 -0.69
CA PHE A 146 16.38 -11.29 0.02
C PHE A 146 16.69 -11.55 1.50
N ASN A 147 17.80 -12.22 1.81
CA ASN A 147 18.16 -12.54 3.20
C ASN A 147 18.47 -11.27 4.02
N GLN A 148 19.19 -10.30 3.45
CA GLN A 148 19.44 -9.02 4.11
C GLN A 148 18.13 -8.31 4.47
N ARG A 149 17.17 -8.24 3.53
CA ARG A 149 15.85 -7.65 3.77
C ARG A 149 15.04 -8.45 4.78
N LYS A 150 15.09 -9.78 4.71
CA LYS A 150 14.41 -10.68 5.65
C LYS A 150 14.89 -10.40 7.07
N ASP A 151 16.20 -10.33 7.30
CA ASP A 151 16.76 -10.15 8.65
C ASP A 151 16.47 -8.74 9.20
N ALA A 152 16.65 -7.71 8.36
CA ALA A 152 16.29 -6.33 8.72
C ALA A 152 14.79 -6.19 9.02
N GLY A 153 13.92 -6.75 8.17
CA GLY A 153 12.48 -6.70 8.31
C GLY A 153 11.97 -7.46 9.53
N LYS A 154 12.53 -8.65 9.78
CA LYS A 154 12.20 -9.50 10.94
C LYS A 154 12.37 -8.76 12.26
N SER A 155 13.46 -7.98 12.40
CA SER A 155 13.75 -7.21 13.61
C SER A 155 12.76 -6.07 13.88
N ARG A 156 12.09 -5.54 12.84
CA ARG A 156 11.20 -4.37 12.91
C ARG A 156 9.72 -4.73 12.89
N LEU A 157 9.37 -5.97 12.52
CA LEU A 157 7.99 -6.39 12.27
C LEU A 157 7.04 -6.09 13.44
N GLY A 158 7.44 -6.41 14.67
CA GLY A 158 6.61 -6.15 15.86
C GLY A 158 6.34 -4.66 16.10
N LEU A 159 7.35 -3.81 15.93
CA LEU A 159 7.20 -2.36 16.07
C LEU A 159 6.25 -1.80 15.00
N LEU A 160 6.40 -2.24 13.74
CA LEU A 160 5.54 -1.81 12.64
C LEU A 160 4.09 -2.25 12.84
N VAL A 161 3.85 -3.49 13.30
CA VAL A 161 2.49 -3.95 13.63
C VAL A 161 1.85 -3.05 14.69
N ASN A 162 2.58 -2.72 15.75
CA ASN A 162 2.08 -1.84 16.82
C ASN A 162 1.79 -0.42 16.31
N GLU A 163 2.67 0.13 15.47
CA GLU A 163 2.51 1.45 14.88
C GLU A 163 1.26 1.51 14.00
N ILE A 164 1.11 0.54 13.10
CA ILE A 164 -0.05 0.42 12.20
C ILE A 164 -1.32 0.19 13.03
N ALA A 165 -1.31 -0.67 14.04
CA ALA A 165 -2.46 -0.90 14.91
C ALA A 165 -2.91 0.39 15.62
N ARG A 166 -1.97 1.21 16.09
CA ARG A 166 -2.29 2.52 16.69
C ARG A 166 -2.99 3.44 15.68
N LEU A 167 -2.47 3.51 14.46
CA LEU A 167 -3.07 4.31 13.39
C LEU A 167 -4.48 3.81 13.04
N VAL A 168 -4.65 2.50 12.86
CA VAL A 168 -5.94 1.88 12.52
C VAL A 168 -6.97 2.11 13.62
N SER A 169 -6.56 1.99 14.88
CA SER A 169 -7.42 2.29 16.03
C SER A 169 -7.90 3.75 16.02
N GLN A 170 -7.02 4.70 15.69
CA GLN A 170 -7.39 6.11 15.53
C GLN A 170 -8.37 6.29 14.37
N VAL A 171 -8.09 5.71 13.20
CA VAL A 171 -8.96 5.81 12.02
C VAL A 171 -10.36 5.25 12.31
N LEU A 172 -10.45 4.05 12.87
CA LEU A 172 -11.72 3.41 13.17
C LEU A 172 -12.50 4.14 14.26
N THR A 173 -11.81 4.71 15.26
CA THR A 173 -12.45 5.51 16.31
C THR A 173 -13.05 6.81 15.75
N GLU A 174 -12.30 7.54 14.91
CA GLU A 174 -12.80 8.75 14.25
C GLU A 174 -13.95 8.42 13.29
N PHE A 175 -13.88 7.29 12.59
CA PHE A 175 -14.91 6.84 11.66
C PHE A 175 -16.20 6.42 12.37
N HIS A 176 -16.12 5.64 13.45
CA HIS A 176 -17.26 4.90 14.01
C HIS A 176 -18.47 5.77 14.35
N GLY A 177 -18.26 7.00 14.83
CA GLY A 177 -19.33 7.93 15.16
C GLY A 177 -19.89 8.74 13.98
N LEU A 178 -19.16 8.83 12.86
CA LEU A 178 -19.49 9.72 11.75
C LEU A 178 -20.77 9.33 11.00
N PRO A 179 -20.98 8.06 10.59
CA PRO A 179 -22.20 7.68 9.86
C PRO A 179 -23.50 8.06 10.59
N LYS A 180 -23.53 7.91 11.91
CA LYS A 180 -24.70 8.30 12.73
C LYS A 180 -24.90 9.82 12.74
N LYS A 181 -23.82 10.60 12.80
CA LYS A 181 -23.88 12.07 12.78
C LYS A 181 -24.37 12.65 11.45
N LEU A 182 -24.27 11.88 10.36
CA LEU A 182 -24.79 12.29 9.04
C LEU A 182 -26.33 12.19 8.95
N GLN A 183 -26.96 11.41 9.84
CA GLN A 183 -28.42 11.29 9.87
C GLN A 183 -29.07 12.63 10.26
N GLY A 184 -30.09 13.04 9.52
CA GLY A 184 -30.80 14.30 9.76
C GLY A 184 -30.11 15.55 9.21
N LEU A 185 -28.95 15.44 8.57
CA LEU A 185 -28.35 16.52 7.80
C LEU A 185 -29.05 16.70 6.45
N GLN A 186 -28.84 17.85 5.81
CA GLN A 186 -29.32 18.11 4.45
C GLN A 186 -28.82 17.02 3.49
N ALA A 187 -29.73 16.44 2.69
CA ALA A 187 -29.48 15.24 1.90
C ALA A 187 -28.22 15.32 1.01
N GLN A 188 -27.99 16.45 0.34
CA GLN A 188 -26.83 16.61 -0.55
C GLN A 188 -25.49 16.61 0.20
N ALA A 189 -25.41 17.32 1.32
CA ALA A 189 -24.20 17.36 2.15
C ALA A 189 -23.95 16.00 2.83
N ALA A 190 -25.02 15.34 3.31
CA ALA A 190 -24.96 14.01 3.89
C ALA A 190 -24.45 12.98 2.86
N ALA A 191 -24.97 13.00 1.63
CA ALA A 191 -24.56 12.09 0.56
C ALA A 191 -23.09 12.30 0.16
N ASP A 192 -22.63 13.54 0.05
CA ASP A 192 -21.23 13.83 -0.25
C ASP A 192 -20.29 13.35 0.86
N MET A 193 -20.59 13.64 2.13
CA MET A 193 -19.79 13.15 3.26
C MET A 193 -19.82 11.62 3.38
N GLN A 194 -20.96 11.00 3.10
CA GLN A 194 -21.08 9.54 3.06
C GLN A 194 -20.20 8.94 1.95
N GLY A 195 -20.15 9.56 0.77
CA GLY A 195 -19.25 9.15 -0.31
C GLY A 195 -17.78 9.31 0.07
N GLN A 196 -17.41 10.42 0.71
CA GLN A 196 -16.06 10.65 1.22
C GLN A 196 -15.67 9.57 2.26
N LEU A 197 -16.57 9.26 3.20
CA LEU A 197 -16.36 8.22 4.21
C LEU A 197 -16.09 6.85 3.58
N GLN A 198 -16.88 6.45 2.58
CA GLN A 198 -16.71 5.18 1.87
C GLN A 198 -15.42 5.14 1.03
N GLY A 199 -14.99 6.29 0.50
CA GLY A 199 -13.74 6.42 -0.23
C GLY A 199 -12.48 6.39 0.65
N LEU A 200 -12.62 6.68 1.96
CA LEU A 200 -11.53 6.60 2.94
C LEU A 200 -11.53 5.26 3.65
N VAL A 201 -12.66 4.83 4.21
CA VAL A 201 -12.76 3.62 5.04
C VAL A 201 -13.74 2.64 4.39
N HIS A 202 -13.16 1.58 3.83
CA HIS A 202 -13.84 0.45 3.20
C HIS A 202 -13.13 -0.85 3.59
N LYS A 203 -13.67 -2.02 3.23
CA LYS A 203 -13.13 -3.33 3.62
C LYS A 203 -11.62 -3.52 3.45
N ARG A 204 -11.01 -2.87 2.45
CA ARG A 204 -9.60 -3.05 2.07
C ARG A 204 -8.76 -1.79 2.26
N PHE A 205 -9.19 -0.83 3.06
CA PHE A 205 -8.55 0.48 3.10
C PHE A 205 -7.08 0.43 3.52
N LEU A 206 -6.66 -0.52 4.38
CA LEU A 206 -5.24 -0.69 4.70
C LEU A 206 -4.47 -1.24 3.50
N ALA A 207 -4.98 -2.29 2.87
CA ALA A 207 -4.29 -2.95 1.77
C ALA A 207 -4.17 -2.04 0.54
N ASP A 208 -5.18 -1.22 0.29
CA ASP A 208 -5.32 -0.45 -0.94
C ASP A 208 -4.65 0.93 -0.90
N ASN A 209 -4.14 1.35 0.27
CA ASN A 209 -3.50 2.65 0.44
C ASN A 209 -2.07 2.51 0.96
N GLU A 210 -1.22 3.46 0.58
CA GLU A 210 0.12 3.60 1.13
C GLU A 210 0.09 4.10 2.57
N TYR A 211 1.08 3.70 3.37
CA TYR A 211 1.14 4.08 4.78
C TYR A 211 1.20 5.60 4.98
N ALA A 212 1.97 6.30 4.14
CA ALA A 212 2.05 7.75 4.17
C ALA A 212 0.67 8.42 4.04
N GLN A 213 -0.21 7.86 3.21
CA GLN A 213 -1.57 8.38 3.05
C GLN A 213 -2.50 7.98 4.19
N LEU A 214 -2.40 6.73 4.67
CA LEU A 214 -3.15 6.26 5.83
C LEU A 214 -2.91 7.15 7.06
N ALA A 215 -1.68 7.66 7.24
CA ALA A 215 -1.33 8.56 8.34
C ALA A 215 -2.17 9.86 8.35
N HIS A 216 -2.74 10.27 7.22
CA HIS A 216 -3.61 11.44 7.11
C HIS A 216 -5.09 11.14 7.37
N PHE A 217 -5.52 9.87 7.36
CA PHE A 217 -6.94 9.52 7.48
C PHE A 217 -7.60 10.04 8.76
N PRO A 218 -6.97 9.97 9.95
CA PRO A 218 -7.56 10.55 11.15
C PRO A 218 -7.84 12.05 10.99
N ARG A 219 -6.97 12.79 10.29
CA ARG A 219 -7.17 14.23 10.03
C ARG A 219 -8.33 14.47 9.05
N TYR A 220 -8.44 13.67 7.99
CA TYR A 220 -9.57 13.78 7.05
C TYR A 220 -10.91 13.48 7.73
N LEU A 221 -10.98 12.44 8.56
CA LEU A 221 -12.18 12.10 9.32
C LEU A 221 -12.55 13.19 10.34
N LYS A 222 -11.56 13.78 11.02
CA LYS A 222 -11.78 14.97 11.87
C LYS A 222 -12.30 16.17 11.08
N ALA A 223 -11.81 16.40 9.86
CA ALA A 223 -12.31 17.48 9.02
C ALA A 223 -13.79 17.28 8.64
N ILE A 224 -14.26 16.04 8.46
CA ILE A 224 -15.68 15.73 8.27
C ILE A 224 -16.48 16.10 9.53
N ASN A 225 -15.99 15.74 10.73
CA ASN A 225 -16.63 16.16 11.99
C ASN A 225 -16.75 17.69 12.08
N VAL A 226 -15.67 18.43 11.78
CA VAL A 226 -15.68 19.90 11.77
C VAL A 226 -16.70 20.44 10.77
N ARG A 227 -16.77 19.86 9.57
CA ARG A 227 -17.75 20.23 8.54
C ARG A 227 -19.17 20.04 9.05
N ILE A 228 -19.48 18.91 9.70
CA ILE A 228 -20.82 18.63 10.24
C ILE A 228 -21.25 19.73 11.23
N GLU A 229 -20.36 20.15 12.14
CA GLU A 229 -20.69 21.20 13.10
C GLU A 229 -20.87 22.57 12.42
N LYS A 230 -19.99 22.93 11.47
CA LYS A 230 -20.10 24.20 10.73
C LYS A 230 -21.34 24.23 9.81
N LEU A 231 -21.70 23.10 9.21
CA LEU A 231 -22.90 22.95 8.37
C LEU A 231 -24.18 23.24 9.15
N ARG A 232 -24.26 22.80 10.42
CA ARG A 232 -25.44 23.08 11.28
C ARG A 232 -25.58 24.57 11.58
N ALA A 233 -24.47 25.29 11.70
CA ALA A 233 -24.46 26.72 11.99
C ALA A 233 -24.74 27.56 10.73
N ASP A 234 -24.16 27.20 9.58
CA ASP A 234 -24.28 27.97 8.34
C ASP A 234 -24.33 27.05 7.09
N PRO A 235 -25.54 26.56 6.73
CA PRO A 235 -25.72 25.70 5.57
C PRO A 235 -25.38 26.38 4.24
N ALA A 236 -25.59 27.69 4.13
CA ALA A 236 -25.32 28.43 2.90
C ALA A 236 -23.82 28.50 2.61
N ARG A 237 -23.00 28.68 3.65
CA ARG A 237 -21.54 28.61 3.53
C ARG A 237 -21.06 27.22 3.12
N ASP A 238 -21.62 26.14 3.69
CA ASP A 238 -21.25 24.79 3.27
C ASP A 238 -21.53 24.57 1.78
N ALA A 239 -22.72 24.96 1.30
CA ALA A 239 -23.10 24.84 -0.09
C ALA A 239 -22.16 25.62 -1.03
N LYS A 240 -21.73 26.83 -0.64
CA LYS A 240 -20.73 27.61 -1.40
C LYS A 240 -19.39 26.87 -1.50
N LEU A 241 -18.85 26.41 -0.37
CA LEU A 241 -17.58 25.67 -0.33
C LEU A 241 -17.67 24.34 -1.10
N MET A 242 -18.84 23.70 -1.08
CA MET A 242 -19.10 22.48 -1.85
C MET A 242 -19.08 22.75 -3.35
N GLY A 243 -19.56 23.92 -3.79
CA GLY A 243 -19.42 24.39 -5.17
C GLY A 243 -17.97 24.57 -5.59
N GLU A 244 -17.15 25.18 -4.73
CA GLU A 244 -15.71 25.35 -4.96
C GLU A 244 -14.97 24.01 -5.06
N TRP A 245 -15.26 23.06 -4.16
CA TRP A 245 -14.70 21.70 -4.24
C TRP A 245 -15.14 20.98 -5.52
N SER A 246 -16.43 21.04 -5.85
CA SER A 246 -17.00 20.34 -7.01
C SER A 246 -16.40 20.81 -8.33
N ALA A 247 -16.13 22.11 -8.46
CA ALA A 247 -15.45 22.66 -9.63
C ALA A 247 -14.06 22.04 -9.82
N ALA A 248 -13.29 21.86 -8.74
CA ALA A 248 -11.98 21.23 -8.79
C ALA A 248 -12.04 19.70 -9.00
N ALA A 249 -13.07 19.03 -8.47
CA ALA A 249 -13.22 17.58 -8.54
C ALA A 249 -13.82 17.08 -9.87
N THR A 250 -14.59 17.91 -10.57
CA THR A 250 -15.36 17.50 -11.77
C THR A 250 -14.50 16.82 -12.85
N PRO A 251 -13.32 17.33 -13.22
CA PRO A 251 -12.48 16.68 -14.24
C PRO A 251 -12.05 15.27 -13.82
N PHE A 252 -11.64 15.09 -12.57
CA PHE A 252 -11.27 13.80 -11.99
C PHE A 252 -12.44 12.81 -11.97
N LEU A 253 -13.61 13.25 -11.54
CA LEU A 253 -14.81 12.41 -11.48
C LEU A 253 -15.29 11.98 -12.87
N ARG A 254 -15.14 12.82 -13.90
CA ARG A 254 -15.43 12.44 -15.29
C ARG A 254 -14.44 11.40 -15.80
N HIS A 255 -13.14 11.62 -15.59
CA HIS A 255 -12.10 10.67 -15.98
C HIS A 255 -12.29 9.27 -15.35
N GLY A 256 -12.80 9.20 -14.10
CA GLY A 256 -13.06 7.93 -13.42
C GLY A 256 -14.21 7.11 -14.03
N LYS A 257 -15.22 7.76 -14.62
CA LYS A 257 -16.37 7.07 -15.24
C LYS A 257 -16.01 6.37 -16.55
N ASP A 258 -14.99 6.87 -17.24
CA ASP A 258 -14.54 6.33 -18.53
C ASP A 258 -13.67 5.05 -18.37
N ARG A 259 -13.32 4.65 -17.14
CA ARG A 259 -12.52 3.45 -16.83
C ARG A 259 -13.18 2.54 -15.80
N LEU A 260 -14.28 1.91 -16.20
CA LEU A 260 -15.10 1.00 -15.38
C LEU A 260 -14.48 -0.41 -15.11
N SER A 261 -13.17 -0.64 -15.26
CA SER A 261 -12.60 -2.00 -15.05
C SER A 261 -11.26 -2.13 -14.32
N GLY A 262 -10.71 -1.05 -13.74
CA GLY A 262 -9.47 -1.17 -12.98
C GLY A 262 -9.28 -0.01 -12.04
N LYS A 263 -8.80 -0.29 -10.81
CA LYS A 263 -8.23 0.75 -9.94
C LYS A 263 -7.29 1.58 -10.78
N ASN A 264 -7.51 2.88 -10.85
CA ASN A 264 -6.67 3.75 -11.66
C ASN A 264 -5.27 3.74 -11.05
N THR A 265 -4.33 3.04 -11.68
CA THR A 265 -2.97 2.83 -11.17
C THR A 265 -2.02 3.96 -11.55
N ASP A 266 -2.48 4.97 -12.28
CA ASP A 266 -1.66 6.14 -12.63
C ASP A 266 -1.31 6.93 -11.35
N PRO A 267 -0.02 7.02 -10.99
CA PRO A 267 0.44 7.75 -9.80
C PRO A 267 -0.03 9.20 -9.76
N LYS A 268 -0.12 9.87 -10.93
CA LYS A 268 -0.57 11.27 -11.01
C LYS A 268 -2.03 11.42 -10.58
N LEU A 269 -2.88 10.47 -10.97
CA LEU A 269 -4.30 10.50 -10.61
C LEU A 269 -4.52 10.08 -9.15
N VAL A 270 -3.70 9.19 -8.63
CA VAL A 270 -3.67 8.87 -7.18
C VAL A 270 -3.29 10.12 -6.38
N GLU A 271 -2.24 10.83 -6.77
CA GLU A 271 -1.82 12.08 -6.12
C GLU A 271 -2.94 13.14 -6.17
N PHE A 272 -3.57 13.33 -7.33
CA PHE A 272 -4.68 14.26 -7.49
C PHE A 272 -5.87 13.92 -6.56
N ARG A 273 -6.20 12.63 -6.42
CA ARG A 273 -7.23 12.16 -5.48
C ARG A 273 -6.94 12.57 -4.05
N TRP A 274 -5.67 12.62 -3.63
CA TRP A 274 -5.31 13.06 -2.29
C TRP A 274 -5.33 14.57 -2.15
N MET A 275 -4.91 15.31 -3.18
CA MET A 275 -5.07 16.76 -3.22
C MET A 275 -6.54 17.20 -3.05
N LEU A 276 -7.50 16.40 -3.53
CA LEU A 276 -8.93 16.66 -3.32
C LEU A 276 -9.37 16.52 -1.86
N GLU A 277 -8.74 15.64 -1.06
CA GLU A 277 -8.98 15.57 0.39
C GLU A 277 -8.33 16.75 1.10
N GLU A 278 -7.14 17.14 0.67
CA GLU A 278 -6.47 18.33 1.22
C GLU A 278 -7.30 19.59 0.98
N LEU A 279 -7.92 19.71 -0.20
CA LEU A 279 -8.85 20.80 -0.50
C LEU A 279 -10.06 20.78 0.46
N ARG A 280 -10.60 19.61 0.80
CA ARG A 280 -11.68 19.51 1.81
C ARG A 280 -11.22 20.01 3.18
N VAL A 281 -10.02 19.64 3.61
CA VAL A 281 -9.46 20.16 4.86
C VAL A 281 -9.29 21.68 4.79
N SER A 282 -8.75 22.24 3.70
CA SER A 282 -8.55 23.69 3.59
C SER A 282 -9.87 24.49 3.54
N LEU A 283 -10.93 23.91 2.97
CA LEU A 283 -12.23 24.57 2.88
C LEU A 283 -12.99 24.51 4.21
N TYR A 284 -13.03 23.35 4.86
CA TYR A 284 -13.92 23.10 6.00
C TYR A 284 -13.22 23.17 7.36
N ALA A 285 -11.92 22.84 7.44
CA ALA A 285 -11.21 22.61 8.70
C ALA A 285 -9.78 23.17 8.68
N GLN A 286 -9.63 24.46 8.38
CA GLN A 286 -8.34 25.17 8.29
C GLN A 286 -7.47 25.02 9.54
N GLU A 287 -8.11 24.91 10.71
CA GLU A 287 -7.48 24.67 12.00
C GLU A 287 -6.64 23.38 12.04
N LEU A 288 -6.96 22.38 11.21
CA LEU A 288 -6.24 21.11 11.12
C LEU A 288 -4.98 21.18 10.26
N ARG A 289 -4.81 22.27 9.50
CA ARG A 289 -3.72 22.53 8.54
C ARG A 289 -3.63 21.48 7.43
N THR A 290 -2.91 21.83 6.37
CA THR A 290 -2.59 20.92 5.26
C THR A 290 -1.06 20.79 5.15
N PRO A 291 -0.54 19.63 4.71
CA PRO A 291 0.90 19.40 4.58
C PRO A 291 1.51 20.24 3.45
N MET A 292 0.68 20.72 2.52
CA MET A 292 1.06 21.59 1.42
C MET A 292 -0.01 22.64 1.20
N PRO A 293 0.32 23.82 0.63
CA PRO A 293 -0.71 24.78 0.26
C PRO A 293 -1.59 24.21 -0.85
N VAL A 294 -2.90 24.33 -0.70
CA VAL A 294 -3.90 23.74 -1.59
C VAL A 294 -5.05 24.72 -1.82
N SER A 295 -5.56 24.77 -3.04
CA SER A 295 -6.74 25.57 -3.40
C SER A 295 -7.36 25.02 -4.69
N ALA A 296 -8.64 25.31 -4.95
CA ALA A 296 -9.33 24.87 -6.17
C ALA A 296 -8.56 25.29 -7.45
N LYS A 297 -8.07 26.53 -7.49
CA LYS A 297 -7.25 27.06 -8.60
C LYS A 297 -5.93 26.30 -8.79
N ARG A 298 -5.31 25.85 -7.70
CA ARG A 298 -4.07 25.06 -7.76
C ARG A 298 -4.35 23.67 -8.33
N LEU A 299 -5.41 23.00 -7.87
CA LEU A 299 -5.82 21.70 -8.40
C LEU A 299 -6.15 21.80 -9.89
N GLN A 300 -6.86 22.84 -10.32
CA GLN A 300 -7.15 23.04 -11.74
C GLN A 300 -5.87 23.09 -12.60
N LYS A 301 -4.86 23.87 -12.17
CA LYS A 301 -3.56 23.93 -12.87
C LYS A 301 -2.84 22.58 -12.90
N VAL A 302 -2.89 21.83 -11.79
CA VAL A 302 -2.31 20.48 -11.73
C VAL A 302 -3.01 19.56 -12.72
N TRP A 303 -4.34 19.58 -12.78
CA TRP A 303 -5.11 18.79 -13.74
C TRP A 303 -4.75 19.14 -15.19
N GLU A 304 -4.72 20.44 -15.53
CA GLU A 304 -4.32 20.91 -16.86
C GLU A 304 -2.90 20.46 -17.24
N SER A 305 -1.98 20.38 -16.28
CA SER A 305 -0.61 19.89 -16.52
C SER A 305 -0.54 18.38 -16.77
N MET A 306 -1.50 17.59 -16.24
CA MET A 306 -1.58 16.15 -16.48
C MET A 306 -2.10 15.81 -17.88
N GLN A 307 -2.77 16.76 -18.55
CA GLN A 307 -3.32 16.59 -19.91
C GLN A 307 -2.33 16.96 -21.02
N ARG A 308 -1.17 17.53 -20.68
CA ARG A 308 -0.08 17.85 -21.62
C ARG A 308 0.91 16.71 -21.68
#